data_AF-A0A7I4Y7Q5-F1
#
_entry.id   AF-A0A7I4Y7Q5-F1
#
_cell.length_a   1.000
_cell.length_b   1.000
_cell.length_c   1.000
_cell.angle_alpha   90.00
_cell.angle_beta   90.00
_cell.angle_gamma   90.00
#
_symmetry.space_group_name_H-M   'P 1'
#
loop_
_entity.id
_entity.type
_entity.pdbx_description
1 polymer ?
#
loop_
_entity_poly.entity_id
_entity_poly.type
_entity_poly.pdbx_seq_one_letter_code
_entity_poly.pdbx_strand_id
1 'polypeptide(L)'
;MAWFRPPPPGTQLRPWVPDLIFIPISRAFERLGVYFYNRVLNKTEIGLFDKRWNKNIHGPYCHHRYYGKLDTKLFDVKLADLPAWFARREKTPGAIYNEFMRNIWRVHNKYYSGPVYANTVKTIFRFIFAYSFLNWLVKCHRYWAIQKTMYHW
;
A
#
# COMPACT_ATOMS: atom_id res chain seq x y z
N MET A 1 14.23 -26.39 -18.26
CA MET A 1 13.37 -26.97 -17.19
C MET A 1 14.16 -27.57 -16.02
N ALA A 2 15.34 -27.03 -15.64
CA ALA A 2 16.18 -27.61 -14.57
C ALA A 2 15.87 -27.06 -13.16
N TRP A 3 15.14 -25.95 -13.08
CA TRP A 3 14.94 -25.18 -11.84
C TRP A 3 13.83 -25.73 -10.92
N PHE A 4 12.99 -26.65 -11.41
CA PHE A 4 11.85 -27.21 -10.66
C PHE A 4 12.00 -28.71 -10.36
N ARG A 5 13.19 -29.30 -10.55
CA ARG A 5 13.38 -30.69 -10.12
C ARG A 5 13.42 -30.71 -8.60
N PRO A 6 12.56 -31.50 -7.93
CA PRO A 6 12.68 -31.65 -6.48
C PRO A 6 14.09 -32.17 -6.17
N PRO A 7 14.70 -31.74 -5.05
CA PRO A 7 16.01 -32.20 -4.67
C PRO A 7 16.01 -33.73 -4.52
N PRO A 8 17.11 -34.42 -4.84
CA PRO A 8 17.20 -35.88 -4.75
C PRO A 8 16.73 -36.42 -3.39
N PRO A 9 16.19 -37.65 -3.33
CA PRO A 9 15.85 -38.29 -2.06
C PRO A 9 17.08 -38.31 -1.13
N GLY A 10 16.93 -37.81 0.10
CA GLY A 10 18.03 -37.72 1.08
C GLY A 10 18.77 -36.38 1.14
N THR A 11 18.40 -35.40 0.31
CA THR A 11 19.00 -34.06 0.38
C THR A 11 18.57 -33.34 1.66
N GLN A 12 19.49 -33.02 2.56
CA GLN A 12 19.19 -32.24 3.76
C GLN A 12 19.11 -30.74 3.42
N LEU A 13 17.89 -30.22 3.32
CA LEU A 13 17.63 -28.79 3.19
C LEU A 13 17.84 -28.10 4.55
N ARG A 14 19.09 -27.83 4.90
CA ARG A 14 19.41 -26.96 6.04
C ARG A 14 19.41 -25.51 5.56
N PRO A 15 18.80 -24.56 6.28
CA PRO A 15 18.96 -23.14 5.96
C PRO A 15 20.46 -22.80 5.93
N TRP A 16 20.84 -21.88 5.03
CA TRP A 16 22.23 -21.42 4.91
C TRP A 16 22.76 -20.81 6.23
N VAL A 17 21.86 -20.32 7.08
CA VAL A 17 22.16 -19.87 8.45
C VAL A 17 22.05 -21.07 9.40
N PRO A 18 22.98 -21.25 10.35
CA PRO A 18 22.85 -22.27 11.38
C PRO A 18 21.49 -22.19 12.09
N ASP A 19 20.81 -23.33 12.23
CA ASP A 19 19.52 -23.45 12.92
C ASP A 19 19.55 -22.81 14.32
N LEU A 20 20.71 -22.85 14.97
CA LEU A 20 20.98 -22.27 16.27
C LEU A 20 20.74 -20.74 16.33
N ILE A 21 20.85 -20.04 15.20
CA ILE A 21 20.67 -18.58 15.10
C ILE A 21 19.30 -18.25 14.49
N PHE A 22 18.90 -18.96 13.43
CA PHE A 22 17.66 -18.66 12.72
C PHE A 22 16.41 -18.97 13.56
N ILE A 23 16.41 -20.08 14.31
CA ILE A 23 15.28 -20.48 15.16
C ILE A 23 15.00 -19.50 16.30
N PRO A 24 15.97 -19.04 17.12
CA PRO A 24 15.67 -18.08 18.17
C PRO A 24 15.25 -16.72 17.61
N ILE A 25 15.83 -16.27 16.49
CA ILE A 25 15.45 -15.01 15.84
C ILE A 25 14.02 -15.09 15.31
N SER A 26 13.66 -16.15 14.58
CA SER A 26 12.30 -16.31 14.05
C SER A 26 11.26 -16.39 15.18
N ARG A 27 11.57 -17.12 16.26
CA ARG A 27 10.72 -17.17 17.47
C ARG A 27 10.63 -15.83 18.16
N ALA A 28 11.70 -15.03 18.21
CA ALA A 28 11.67 -13.69 18.78
C ALA A 28 10.78 -12.75 17.94
N PHE A 29 10.90 -12.78 16.61
CA PHE A 29 10.04 -12.03 15.70
C PHE A 29 8.57 -12.46 15.80
N GLU A 30 8.30 -13.75 15.86
CA GLU A 30 6.95 -14.28 16.06
C GLU A 30 6.35 -13.76 17.39
N ARG A 31 7.11 -13.88 18.49
CA ARG A 31 6.67 -13.39 19.81
C ARG A 31 6.45 -11.88 19.83
N LEU A 32 7.33 -11.10 19.19
CA LEU A 32 7.16 -9.65 19.06
C LEU A 32 5.92 -9.31 18.23
N GLY A 33 5.69 -10.03 17.12
CA GLY A 33 4.51 -9.88 16.28
C GLY A 33 3.21 -10.19 17.02
N VAL A 34 3.18 -11.33 17.73
CA VAL A 34 2.03 -11.74 18.56
C VAL A 34 1.79 -10.76 19.70
N TYR A 35 2.85 -10.30 20.37
CA TYR A 35 2.74 -9.28 21.42
C TYR A 35 2.15 -7.98 20.85
N PHE A 36 2.70 -7.48 19.74
CA PHE A 36 2.24 -6.26 19.10
C PHE A 36 0.78 -6.38 18.63
N TYR A 37 0.41 -7.50 18.03
CA TYR A 37 -0.97 -7.76 17.62
C TYR A 37 -1.92 -7.73 18.81
N ASN A 38 -1.64 -8.52 19.86
CA ASN A 38 -2.50 -8.61 21.03
C ASN A 38 -2.60 -7.29 21.81
N ARG A 39 -1.49 -6.54 21.88
CA ARG A 39 -1.41 -5.33 22.69
C ARG A 39 -1.93 -4.09 21.95
N VAL A 40 -1.69 -4.00 20.64
CA VAL A 40 -1.96 -2.81 19.83
C VAL A 40 -3.07 -3.10 18.81
N LEU A 41 -2.81 -3.96 17.82
CA LEU A 41 -3.71 -4.10 16.66
C LEU A 41 -5.10 -4.64 17.04
N ASN A 42 -5.17 -5.63 17.92
CA ASN A 42 -6.43 -6.24 18.37
C ASN A 42 -7.32 -5.25 19.14
N LYS A 43 -6.74 -4.16 19.67
CA LYS A 43 -7.48 -3.09 20.34
C LYS A 43 -7.91 -1.97 19.41
N THR A 44 -7.49 -2.03 18.15
CA THR A 44 -7.83 -1.05 17.12
C THR A 44 -8.80 -1.63 16.11
N GLU A 45 -9.47 -0.76 15.37
CA GLU A 45 -10.42 -1.17 14.34
C GLU A 45 -9.77 -1.25 12.95
N ILE A 46 -8.44 -1.36 12.92
CA ILE A 46 -7.64 -1.39 11.71
C ILE A 46 -7.84 -2.73 11.02
N GLY A 47 -8.19 -2.70 9.74
CA GLY A 47 -8.38 -3.91 8.92
C GLY A 47 -9.77 -4.55 9.01
N LEU A 48 -10.67 -4.03 9.86
CA LEU A 48 -12.07 -4.42 9.91
C LEU A 48 -12.88 -3.73 8.80
N PHE A 49 -14.10 -4.22 8.54
CA PHE A 49 -15.03 -3.53 7.66
C PHE A 49 -15.38 -2.14 8.22
N ASP A 50 -15.63 -1.19 7.32
CA ASP A 50 -16.10 0.14 7.72
C ASP A 50 -17.36 0.00 8.58
N LYS A 51 -17.35 0.58 9.78
CA LYS A 51 -18.48 0.53 10.73
C LYS A 51 -19.80 1.00 10.13
N ARG A 52 -19.72 1.90 9.15
CA ARG A 52 -20.87 2.51 8.50
C ARG A 52 -21.50 1.58 7.47
N TRP A 53 -20.83 0.47 7.12
CA TRP A 53 -21.36 -0.50 6.18
C TRP A 53 -22.40 -1.41 6.84
N ASN A 54 -23.60 -1.40 6.27
CA ASN A 54 -24.63 -2.39 6.53
C ASN A 54 -24.88 -3.25 5.29
N LYS A 55 -24.75 -4.58 5.43
CA LYS A 55 -24.97 -5.58 4.35
C LYS A 55 -26.35 -5.46 3.71
N ASN A 56 -27.39 -5.16 4.49
CA ASN A 56 -28.77 -5.09 3.99
C ASN A 56 -29.03 -3.83 3.16
N ILE A 57 -28.29 -2.75 3.43
CA ILE A 57 -28.46 -1.45 2.74
C ILE A 57 -27.52 -1.36 1.54
N HIS A 58 -26.27 -1.83 1.68
CA HIS A 58 -25.23 -1.61 0.70
C HIS A 58 -24.89 -2.83 -0.16
N GLY A 59 -25.40 -4.01 0.19
CA GLY A 59 -25.05 -5.26 -0.47
C GLY A 59 -23.61 -5.70 -0.16
N PRO A 60 -22.93 -6.38 -1.10
CA PRO A 60 -21.54 -6.81 -0.96
C PRO A 60 -20.60 -5.64 -0.60
N TYR A 61 -19.61 -5.93 0.24
CA TYR A 61 -18.65 -4.90 0.66
C TYR A 61 -17.74 -4.49 -0.51
N CYS A 62 -17.68 -3.20 -0.79
CA CYS A 62 -16.86 -2.60 -1.83
C CYS A 62 -15.75 -1.77 -1.17
N HIS A 63 -14.52 -2.31 -1.14
CA HIS A 63 -13.39 -1.70 -0.44
C HIS A 63 -13.04 -0.27 -0.89
N HIS A 64 -13.35 0.11 -2.13
CA HIS A 64 -13.03 1.44 -2.68
C HIS A 64 -14.15 2.49 -2.49
N ARG A 65 -15.30 2.08 -1.94
CA ARG A 65 -16.45 2.96 -1.67
C ARG A 65 -16.35 3.54 -0.26
N TYR A 66 -16.78 4.80 -0.12
CA TYR A 66 -16.97 5.41 1.20
C TYR A 66 -18.43 5.25 1.61
N TYR A 67 -18.67 4.74 2.81
CA TYR A 67 -20.01 4.49 3.34
C TYR A 67 -20.53 5.61 4.25
N GLY A 68 -19.73 6.64 4.50
CA GLY A 68 -20.14 7.81 5.28
C GLY A 68 -20.74 8.95 4.46
N LYS A 69 -21.12 10.02 5.15
CA LYS A 69 -21.53 11.28 4.52
C LYS A 69 -20.35 11.92 3.79
N LEU A 70 -20.49 12.13 2.49
CA LEU A 70 -19.50 12.84 1.68
C LEU A 70 -19.43 14.31 2.12
N ASP A 71 -18.22 14.80 2.35
CA ASP A 71 -17.92 16.22 2.58
C ASP A 71 -17.45 16.86 1.26
N THR A 72 -17.27 18.18 1.25
CA THR A 72 -16.72 18.88 0.09
C THR A 72 -15.32 18.36 -0.25
N LYS A 73 -15.02 18.21 -1.55
CA LYS A 73 -13.69 17.79 -2.01
C LYS A 73 -12.70 18.91 -1.73
N LEU A 74 -11.44 18.55 -1.46
CA LEU A 74 -10.40 19.52 -1.11
C LEU A 74 -10.28 20.66 -2.15
N PHE A 75 -10.40 20.33 -3.45
CA PHE A 75 -10.30 21.32 -4.53
C PHE A 75 -11.54 22.19 -4.73
N ASP A 76 -12.68 21.84 -4.11
CA ASP A 76 -13.93 22.60 -4.18
C ASP A 76 -14.12 23.50 -2.94
N VAL A 77 -13.17 23.48 -1.98
CA VAL A 77 -13.23 24.23 -0.72
C VAL A 77 -12.64 25.63 -0.92
N LYS A 78 -13.33 26.65 -0.40
CA LYS A 78 -12.78 28.02 -0.35
C LYS A 78 -11.58 28.05 0.60
N LEU A 79 -10.52 28.77 0.23
CA LEU A 79 -9.32 28.88 1.06
C LEU A 79 -9.60 29.39 2.49
N ALA A 80 -10.57 30.29 2.64
CA ALA A 80 -11.02 30.78 3.94
C ALA A 80 -11.62 29.69 4.84
N ASP A 81 -12.28 28.68 4.24
CA ASP A 81 -12.94 27.58 4.97
C ASP A 81 -12.02 26.36 5.17
N LEU A 82 -10.81 26.41 4.65
CA LEU A 82 -9.86 25.30 4.66
C LEU A 82 -9.49 24.83 6.07
N PRO A 83 -9.23 25.71 7.07
CA PRO A 83 -8.98 25.29 8.45
C PRO A 83 -10.20 24.57 9.06
N ALA A 84 -11.41 25.10 8.85
CA ALA A 84 -12.64 24.49 9.33
C ALA A 84 -12.90 23.13 8.66
N TRP A 85 -12.59 23.00 7.36
CA TRP A 85 -12.67 21.74 6.63
C TRP A 85 -11.72 20.67 7.21
N PHE A 86 -10.47 21.05 7.54
CA PHE A 86 -9.54 20.15 8.21
C PHE A 86 -9.97 19.80 9.64
N ALA A 87 -10.64 20.71 10.34
CA ALA A 87 -11.14 20.46 11.70
C ALA A 87 -12.24 19.41 11.74
N ARG A 88 -13.11 19.33 10.71
CA ARG A 88 -14.20 18.34 10.64
C ARG A 88 -13.75 16.90 10.37
N ARG A 89 -12.48 16.66 10.05
CA ARG A 89 -11.97 15.33 9.67
C ARG A 89 -11.54 14.51 10.87
N GLU A 90 -11.88 13.22 10.82
CA GLU A 90 -11.36 12.22 11.75
C GLU A 90 -9.86 12.01 11.49
N LYS A 91 -9.02 12.31 12.49
CA LYS A 91 -7.55 12.21 12.43
C LYS A 91 -7.02 10.97 13.16
N THR A 92 -7.89 9.99 13.39
CA THR A 92 -7.51 8.75 14.07
C THR A 92 -6.63 7.89 13.14
N PRO A 93 -5.67 7.11 13.67
CA PRO A 93 -4.86 6.20 12.84
C PRO A 93 -5.70 5.22 12.02
N GLY A 94 -6.84 4.76 12.55
CA GLY A 94 -7.78 3.90 11.84
C GLY A 94 -8.46 4.60 10.66
N ALA A 95 -8.87 5.86 10.82
CA ALA A 95 -9.44 6.64 9.71
C ALA A 95 -8.41 6.83 8.58
N ILE A 96 -7.16 7.15 8.93
CA ILE A 96 -6.06 7.29 7.96
C ILE A 96 -5.83 5.97 7.20
N TYR A 97 -5.75 4.85 7.93
CA TYR A 97 -5.60 3.52 7.32
C TYR A 97 -6.76 3.19 6.36
N ASN A 98 -8.00 3.43 6.79
CA ASN A 98 -9.18 3.14 5.99
C ASN A 98 -9.21 3.96 4.69
N GLU A 99 -8.87 5.25 4.73
CA GLU A 99 -8.78 6.07 3.53
C GLU A 99 -7.64 5.63 2.60
N PHE A 100 -6.47 5.29 3.16
CA PHE A 100 -5.34 4.80 2.40
C PHE A 100 -5.68 3.50 1.65
N MET A 101 -6.25 2.51 2.37
CA MET A 101 -6.67 1.25 1.77
C MET A 101 -7.76 1.46 0.72
N ARG A 102 -8.75 2.31 1.00
CA ARG A 102 -9.80 2.64 0.03
C ARG A 102 -9.23 3.22 -1.25
N ASN A 103 -8.22 4.07 -1.17
CA ASN A 103 -7.60 4.66 -2.35
C ASN A 103 -6.77 3.63 -3.14
N ILE A 104 -6.05 2.74 -2.47
CA ILE A 104 -5.37 1.60 -3.11
C ILE A 104 -6.39 0.76 -3.88
N TRP A 105 -7.49 0.37 -3.23
CA TRP A 105 -8.55 -0.42 -3.86
C TRP A 105 -9.22 0.31 -5.01
N ARG A 106 -9.36 1.64 -4.91
CA ARG A 106 -9.91 2.47 -6.00
C ARG A 106 -9.00 2.44 -7.22
N VAL A 107 -7.70 2.64 -7.02
CA VAL A 107 -6.70 2.59 -8.10
C VAL A 107 -6.63 1.19 -8.69
N HIS A 108 -6.60 0.16 -7.84
CA HIS A 108 -6.58 -1.24 -8.24
C HIS A 108 -7.81 -1.61 -9.08
N ASN A 109 -9.01 -1.30 -8.59
CA ASN A 109 -10.25 -1.54 -9.34
C ASN A 109 -10.29 -0.74 -10.65
N LYS A 110 -9.92 0.55 -10.62
CA LYS A 110 -10.02 1.39 -11.82
C LYS A 110 -9.03 0.98 -12.91
N TYR A 111 -7.79 0.66 -12.55
CA TYR A 111 -6.68 0.52 -13.51
C TYR A 111 -6.15 -0.90 -13.71
N TYR A 112 -6.32 -1.80 -12.74
CA TYR A 112 -5.66 -3.11 -12.77
C TYR A 112 -6.64 -4.26 -12.93
N SER A 113 -7.70 -4.33 -12.13
CA SER A 113 -8.59 -5.50 -12.07
C SER A 113 -10.04 -5.25 -12.48
N GLY A 114 -10.49 -4.00 -12.53
CA GLY A 114 -11.87 -3.68 -12.92
C GLY A 114 -12.03 -3.38 -14.41
N PRO A 115 -13.27 -3.28 -14.90
CA PRO A 115 -13.57 -3.33 -16.34
C PRO A 115 -13.19 -2.07 -17.12
N VAL A 116 -12.90 -0.95 -16.45
CA VAL A 116 -12.83 0.38 -17.11
C VAL A 116 -11.48 0.65 -17.78
N TYR A 117 -10.37 0.43 -17.06
CA TYR A 117 -9.02 0.72 -17.57
C TYR A 117 -8.02 -0.42 -17.35
N ALA A 118 -8.49 -1.61 -17.00
CA ALA A 118 -7.68 -2.83 -16.95
C ALA A 118 -7.38 -3.32 -18.38
N ASN A 119 -6.36 -2.74 -18.97
CA ASN A 119 -5.77 -3.24 -20.20
C ASN A 119 -4.35 -3.73 -19.86
N THR A 120 -4.03 -4.97 -20.25
CA THR A 120 -2.75 -5.63 -19.95
C THR A 120 -1.58 -4.80 -20.46
N VAL A 121 -1.64 -4.30 -21.69
CA VAL A 121 -0.59 -3.48 -22.30
C VAL A 121 -0.39 -2.19 -21.50
N LYS A 122 -1.48 -1.47 -21.20
CA LYS A 122 -1.41 -0.25 -20.38
C LYS A 122 -0.82 -0.53 -18.98
N THR A 123 -1.14 -1.67 -18.41
CA THR A 123 -0.63 -2.09 -17.09
C THR A 123 0.87 -2.35 -17.12
N ILE A 124 1.36 -3.06 -18.13
CA ILE A 124 2.80 -3.28 -18.34
C ILE A 124 3.53 -1.95 -18.47
N PHE A 125 3.04 -1.03 -19.31
CA PHE A 125 3.67 0.28 -19.49
C PHE A 125 3.67 1.11 -18.20
N ARG A 126 2.64 1.04 -17.36
CA ARG A 126 2.65 1.72 -16.05
C ARG A 126 3.82 1.23 -15.17
N PHE A 127 4.09 -0.08 -15.14
CA PHE A 127 5.23 -0.62 -14.39
C PHE A 127 6.57 -0.23 -15.00
N ILE A 128 6.69 -0.24 -16.34
CA ILE A 128 7.90 0.22 -17.04
C ILE A 128 8.17 1.69 -16.71
N PHE A 129 7.18 2.56 -16.83
CA PHE A 129 7.34 3.98 -16.50
C PHE A 129 7.67 4.21 -15.02
N ALA A 130 7.01 3.48 -14.11
CA ALA A 130 7.31 3.56 -12.69
C ALA A 130 8.76 3.15 -12.38
N TYR A 131 9.25 2.07 -13.01
CA TYR A 131 10.62 1.61 -12.86
C TYR A 131 11.65 2.57 -13.47
N SER A 132 11.38 3.09 -14.67
CA SER A 132 12.22 4.11 -15.31
C SER A 132 12.29 5.39 -14.50
N PHE A 133 11.16 5.83 -13.93
CA PHE A 133 11.08 6.98 -13.05
C PHE A 133 11.85 6.75 -11.74
N LEU A 134 11.73 5.57 -11.12
CA LEU A 134 12.50 5.22 -9.93
C LEU A 134 14.01 5.22 -10.22
N ASN A 135 14.43 4.66 -11.36
CA ASN A 135 15.82 4.71 -11.79
C ASN A 135 16.33 6.14 -11.95
N TRP A 136 15.51 7.01 -12.56
CA TRP A 136 15.83 8.43 -12.67
C TRP A 136 15.94 9.10 -11.29
N LEU A 137 14.98 8.88 -10.39
CA LEU A 137 15.01 9.45 -9.03
C LEU A 137 16.27 9.05 -8.26
N VAL A 138 16.67 7.78 -8.29
CA VAL A 138 17.88 7.31 -7.59
C VAL A 138 19.15 7.91 -8.22
N LYS A 139 19.16 8.10 -9.54
CA LYS A 139 20.34 8.57 -10.30
C LYS A 139 20.35 10.08 -10.55
N CYS A 140 19.32 10.82 -10.15
CA CYS A 140 19.18 12.24 -10.48
C CYS A 140 20.34 13.07 -9.92
N HIS A 141 20.90 12.67 -8.77
CA HIS A 141 22.05 13.30 -8.14
C HIS A 141 23.29 13.34 -9.04
N ARG A 142 23.44 12.38 -9.96
CA ARG A 142 24.55 12.33 -10.92
C ARG A 142 24.54 13.49 -11.91
N TYR A 143 23.38 14.12 -12.10
CA TYR A 143 23.17 15.20 -13.06
C TYR A 143 23.12 16.59 -12.43
N TRP A 144 23.35 16.72 -11.11
CA TRP A 144 23.36 18.01 -10.42
C TRP A 144 24.42 18.98 -10.94
N ALA A 145 25.58 18.48 -11.39
CA ALA A 145 26.61 19.32 -12.00
C ALA A 145 26.13 19.97 -13.30
N ILE A 146 25.29 19.25 -14.06
CA ILE A 146 24.80 19.70 -15.36
C ILE A 146 23.58 20.64 -15.20
N GLN A 147 22.86 20.58 -14.07
CA GLN A 147 21.84 21.59 -13.74
C GLN A 147 22.40 23.01 -13.58
N LYS A 148 23.69 23.12 -13.23
CA LYS A 148 24.38 24.42 -13.09
C LYS A 148 24.82 25.02 -14.42
N THR A 149 24.86 24.20 -15.47
CA THR A 149 25.19 24.67 -16.82
C THR A 149 23.89 25.04 -17.52
N MET A 150 23.80 26.27 -18.04
CA MET A 150 22.69 26.65 -18.91
C MET A 150 22.72 25.75 -20.16
N TYR A 151 21.65 24.98 -20.37
CA TYR A 151 21.52 24.09 -21.52
C TYR A 151 21.09 24.81 -22.80
N HIS A 152 20.64 26.05 -22.67
CA HIS A 152 20.29 26.92 -23.78
C HIS A 152 21.11 28.21 -23.64
N TRP A 153 21.63 28.67 -24.78
CA TRP A 153 22.05 30.05 -24.96
C TRP A 153 20.82 30.97 -24.91
#